data_AF-A0A942K738-F1
#
_entry.id   AF-A0A942K738-F1
#
_cell.length_a   1.000
_cell.length_b   1.000
_cell.length_c   1.000
_cell.angle_alpha   90.00
_cell.angle_beta   90.00
_cell.angle_gamma   90.00
#
_symmetry.space_group_name_H-M   'P 1'
#
loop_
_entity.id
_entity.type
_entity.pdbx_description
1 polymer ?
#
loop_
_entity_poly.entity_id
_entity_poly.type
_entity_poly.pdbx_seq_one_letter_code
_entity_poly.pdbx_strand_id
1 'polypeptide(L)' 'METLKLTTTIDPDGHLRLDVPTNLPAGEVELVIVLSKPRQVRYDFSDLVGRLAWKGDALATQRDLRDEW' A
#
# COMPACT_ATOMS: atom_id res chain seq x y z
N MET A 1 1.75 -21.73 5.27
CA MET A 1 2.53 -20.73 4.52
C MET A 1 2.19 -19.38 5.11
N GLU A 2 3.11 -18.81 5.87
CA GLU A 2 2.96 -17.48 6.47
C GLU A 2 3.72 -16.47 5.60
N THR A 3 3.08 -15.38 5.20
CA THR A 3 3.68 -14.35 4.36
C THR A 3 3.99 -13.12 5.19
N LEU A 4 5.28 -12.84 5.42
CA LEU A 4 5.75 -11.62 6.06
C LEU A 4 5.95 -10.51 5.03
N LYS A 5 5.36 -9.33 5.28
CA LYS A 5 5.54 -8.13 4.46
C LYS A 5 6.42 -7.13 5.19
N LEU A 6 7.63 -6.91 4.69
CA LEU A 6 8.58 -5.93 5.21
C LEU A 6 8.82 -4.82 4.17
N THR A 7 8.83 -3.57 4.61
CA THR A 7 9.24 -2.43 3.80
C THR A 7 10.61 -1.97 4.28
N THR A 8 11.61 -2.02 3.42
CA THR A 8 12.97 -1.57 3.73
C THR A 8 13.60 -0.85 2.53
N THR A 9 14.71 -0.16 2.76
CA THR A 9 15.49 0.52 1.72
C THR A 9 16.67 -0.34 1.28
N ILE A 10 17.05 -0.22 0.01
CA ILE A 10 18.32 -0.79 -0.49
C ILE A 10 19.43 0.18 -0.08
N ASP A 11 20.51 -0.36 0.47
CA ASP A 11 21.66 0.41 0.91
C ASP A 11 22.39 1.06 -0.30
N PRO A 12 23.17 2.14 -0.09
CA PRO A 12 23.88 2.82 -1.18
C PRO A 12 24.91 1.93 -1.92
N ASP A 13 25.34 0.83 -1.30
CA ASP A 13 26.21 -0.20 -1.88
C ASP A 13 25.47 -1.18 -2.81
N GLY A 14 24.14 -1.02 -2.94
CA GLY A 14 23.29 -1.87 -3.78
C GLY A 14 22.80 -3.14 -3.08
N HIS A 15 23.09 -3.32 -1.80
CA HIS A 15 22.69 -4.51 -1.04
C HIS A 15 21.38 -4.30 -0.27
N LEU A 16 20.56 -5.35 -0.23
CA LEU A 16 19.34 -5.42 0.57
C LEU A 16 19.64 -6.21 1.85
N ARG A 17 19.67 -5.53 3.00
CA ARG A 17 19.81 -6.17 4.32
C ARG A 17 18.42 -6.40 4.92
N LEU A 18 18.10 -7.66 5.23
CA LEU A 18 16.82 -8.08 5.82
C LEU A 18 17.09 -8.62 7.23
N ASP A 19 16.52 -7.96 8.23
CA ASP A 19 16.44 -8.46 9.60
C ASP A 19 15.00 -8.90 9.86
N VAL A 20 14.76 -10.22 9.79
CA VAL A 20 13.42 -10.81 9.91
C VAL A 20 13.30 -11.46 11.28
N PRO A 21 12.64 -10.80 12.27
CA PRO A 21 12.40 -11.43 13.56
C PRO A 21 11.48 -12.63 13.35
N THR A 22 11.93 -13.81 13.79
CA THR A 22 11.18 -15.07 13.64
C THR A 22 11.12 -15.79 14.98
N ASN A 23 9.99 -16.45 15.23
CA ASN A 23 9.82 -17.35 16.38
C ASN A 23 9.94 -18.82 15.96
N LEU A 24 10.46 -19.08 14.75
CA LEU A 24 10.70 -20.44 14.27
C LEU A 24 11.85 -21.09 15.04
N PRO A 25 11.76 -22.39 15.37
CA PRO A 25 12.86 -23.11 15.99
C PRO A 25 14.07 -23.17 15.03
N ALA A 26 15.26 -23.39 15.59
CA ALA A 26 16.46 -23.57 14.78
C ALA A 26 16.26 -24.76 13.82
N GLY A 27 16.44 -24.51 12.52
CA GLY A 27 16.20 -25.49 11.47
C GLY A 27 16.35 -24.88 10.08
N GLU A 28 16.27 -25.74 9.08
CA GLU A 28 16.27 -25.33 7.67
C GLU A 28 14.94 -24.65 7.32
N VAL A 29 15.00 -23.54 6.60
CA VAL A 29 13.82 -22.77 6.19
C VAL A 29 13.95 -22.35 4.73
N GLU A 30 12.85 -22.44 4.00
CA GLU A 30 12.73 -21.92 2.65
C GLU A 30 12.24 -20.47 2.68
N LEU A 31 13.00 -19.55 2.08
CA LEU A 31 12.65 -18.13 1.99
C LEU A 31 12.31 -17.75 0.55
N VAL A 32 11.11 -17.20 0.36
CA VAL A 32 10.67 -16.65 -0.93
C VAL A 32 10.64 -15.12 -0.82
N ILE A 33 11.44 -14.44 -1.64
CA ILE A 33 11.52 -12.98 -1.69
C ILE A 33 10.90 -12.49 -3.00
N VAL A 34 9.89 -11.63 -2.92
CA VAL A 34 9.30 -10.95 -4.08
C VAL A 34 9.59 -9.46 -3.97
N LEU A 35 10.41 -8.93 -4.88
CA LEU A 35 10.75 -7.52 -4.93
C LEU A 35 9.82 -6.79 -5.91
N SER A 36 9.03 -5.85 -5.40
CA SER A 36 8.24 -4.93 -6.22
C SER A 36 8.60 -3.50 -5.87
N LYS A 37 8.85 -2.66 -6.88
CA LYS A 37 9.01 -1.22 -6.65
C LYS A 37 7.66 -0.64 -6.20
N PRO A 38 7.61 0.17 -5.13
CA PRO A 38 6.39 0.87 -4.77
C PRO A 38 6.01 1.76 -5.95
N ARG A 39 4.93 1.41 -6.63
CA ARG A 39 4.34 2.28 -7.65
C ARG A 39 3.66 3.40 -6.89
N GLN A 40 4.23 4.61 -6.92
CA GLN A 40 3.46 5.81 -6.59
C GLN A 40 2.40 5.96 -7.69
N VAL A 41 1.26 5.30 -7.50
CA VAL A 41 0.08 5.58 -8.30
C VAL A 41 -0.42 6.92 -7.80
N ARG A 42 -0.03 8.00 -8.47
CA ARG A 42 -0.83 9.22 -8.41
C ARG A 42 -2.17 8.84 -9.02
N TYR A 43 -3.21 8.80 -8.20
CA TYR A 43 -4.56 8.67 -8.71
C TYR A 43 -4.83 9.88 -9.60
N ASP A 44 -4.93 9.60 -10.90
CA ASP A 44 -5.33 10.57 -11.90
C ASP A 44 -6.80 10.29 -12.22
N PHE A 45 -7.68 11.14 -11.69
CA PHE A 45 -9.12 11.05 -11.93
C PHE A 45 -9.57 11.87 -13.14
N SER A 46 -8.62 12.32 -13.99
CA SER A 46 -8.93 13.09 -15.20
C SER A 46 -9.84 12.33 -16.15
N ASP A 47 -9.80 11.00 -16.12
CA ASP A 47 -10.66 10.12 -16.90
C ASP A 47 -12.13 10.12 -16.43
N LEU A 48 -12.39 10.49 -15.17
CA LEU A 48 -13.73 10.61 -14.59
C LEU A 48 -14.33 12.01 -14.72
N VAL A 49 -13.51 13.02 -15.09
CA VAL A 49 -13.96 14.40 -15.25
C VAL A 49 -15.07 14.47 -16.31
N GLY A 50 -16.22 15.03 -15.91
CA GLY A 50 -17.38 15.18 -16.79
C GLY A 50 -18.15 13.88 -17.09
N ARG A 51 -17.68 12.71 -16.61
CA ARG A 51 -18.41 11.43 -16.73
C ARG A 51 -19.27 11.13 -15.52
N LEU A 52 -18.89 11.66 -14.37
CA LEU A 52 -19.65 11.45 -13.14
C LEU A 52 -20.84 12.42 -13.11
N ALA A 53 -22.04 11.90 -13.37
CA ALA A 53 -23.28 12.60 -13.10
C ALA A 53 -23.72 12.31 -11.65
N TRP A 54 -23.53 13.28 -10.76
CA TRP A 54 -23.97 13.16 -9.38
C TRP A 54 -25.51 13.14 -9.31
N LYS A 55 -26.07 12.17 -8.59
CA LYS A 55 -27.51 12.09 -8.31
C LYS A 55 -27.75 12.39 -6.84
N GLY A 56 -28.41 13.51 -6.55
CA GLY A 56 -28.73 13.97 -5.20
C GLY A 56 -28.19 15.36 -4.90
N ASP A 57 -28.33 15.81 -3.66
CA ASP A 57 -27.79 17.09 -3.20
C ASP A 57 -26.35 16.91 -2.74
N ALA A 58 -25.41 17.37 -3.57
CA ALA A 58 -23.98 17.29 -3.27
C ALA A 58 -23.58 18.06 -2.00
N LEU A 59 -24.27 19.15 -1.68
CA LEU A 59 -23.97 19.98 -0.51
C LEU A 59 -24.45 19.32 0.79
N ALA A 60 -25.61 18.64 0.75
CA ALA A 60 -26.08 17.85 1.87
C ALA A 60 -25.08 16.74 2.21
N THR A 61 -24.70 15.93 1.21
CA THR A 61 -23.73 14.84 1.42
C THR A 61 -22.35 15.33 1.88
N GLN A 62 -21.89 16.48 1.36
CA GLN A 62 -20.63 17.07 1.82
C GLN A 62 -20.70 17.51 3.29
N ARG A 63 -21.83 18.07 3.73
CA ARG A 63 -22.03 18.48 5.13
C ARG A 63 -22.06 17.27 6.05
N ASP A 64 -22.78 16.22 5.67
CA ASP A 64 -22.87 14.98 6.44
C ASP A 64 -21.48 14.38 6.67
N LEU A 65 -20.66 14.25 5.63
CA LEU A 65 -19.28 13.74 5.73
C LEU A 65 -18.36 14.62 6.58
N ARG A 66 -18.53 15.95 6.53
CA ARG A 66 -17.72 16.87 7.33
C ARG A 66 -18.08 16.76 8.81
N ASP A 67 -19.36 16.60 9.12
CA ASP A 67 -19.83 16.55 10.50
C ASP A 67 -19.57 15.17 11.15
N GLU A 68 -19.08 14.18 10.39
CA GLU A 68 -18.61 12.85 10.88
C GLU A 68 -17.16 12.84 11.40
N TRP A 69 -16.33 13.84 11.12
CA TRP A 69 -14.92 13.94 11.50
C TRP A 69 -14.66 15.13 12.44
#